data_AF-A0A1V5P7R7-F1
#
_entry.id   AF-A0A1V5P7R7-F1
#
_cell.length_a   1.000
_cell.length_b   1.000
_cell.length_c   1.000
_cell.angle_alpha   90.00
_cell.angle_beta   90.00
_cell.angle_gamma   90.00
#
_symmetry.space_group_name_H-M   'P 1'
#
loop_
_entity.id
_entity.type
_entity.pdbx_description
1 polymer ?
#
loop_
_entity_poly.entity_id
_entity_poly.type
_entity_poly.pdbx_seq_one_letter_code
_entity_poly.pdbx_strand_id
1 'polypeptide(L)'
;MKEFLRELTIEDLPGKDMKMVAEYCGIDIAVKLIEELPSMAIYIPKSSVNQLAQDYIRKNYNGSNVKKLAVKTGYSEKQVYRILHEGKKVNKPRNGDIEIIQIEMFDNDNGDSEDEN
;
A
#
# COMPACT_ATOMS: atom_id res chain seq x y z
N MET A 1 29.18 6.42 -18.26
CA MET A 1 29.38 5.08 -18.83
C MET A 1 30.69 4.98 -19.57
N LYS A 2 31.70 4.39 -18.92
CA LYS A 2 32.96 4.00 -19.56
C LYS A 2 32.67 3.02 -20.70
N GLU A 3 33.36 3.16 -21.84
CA GLU A 3 33.01 2.44 -23.07
C GLU A 3 33.06 0.91 -22.92
N PHE A 4 34.04 0.37 -22.19
CA PHE A 4 34.19 -1.08 -22.00
C PHE A 4 33.05 -1.73 -21.19
N LEU A 5 32.30 -0.95 -20.39
CA LEU A 5 31.21 -1.49 -19.58
C LEU A 5 29.98 -1.86 -20.43
N ARG A 6 29.94 -1.45 -21.70
CA ARG A 6 28.85 -1.79 -22.63
C ARG A 6 28.93 -3.22 -23.14
N GLU A 7 30.09 -3.85 -23.00
CA GLU A 7 30.33 -5.23 -23.43
C GLU A 7 30.18 -6.23 -22.27
N LEU A 8 29.90 -5.75 -21.05
CA LEU A 8 29.66 -6.61 -19.90
C LEU A 8 28.47 -7.52 -20.17
N THR A 9 28.64 -8.78 -19.79
CA THR A 9 27.55 -9.75 -19.70
C THR A 9 27.09 -9.90 -18.25
N ILE A 10 25.95 -10.57 -18.04
CA ILE A 10 25.46 -10.85 -16.68
C ILE A 10 26.50 -11.68 -15.90
N GLU A 11 27.27 -12.53 -16.57
CA GLU A 11 28.24 -13.40 -15.91
C GLU A 11 29.42 -12.62 -15.30
N ASP A 12 29.77 -11.50 -15.94
CA ASP A 12 30.87 -10.62 -15.53
C ASP A 12 30.50 -9.72 -14.33
N LEU A 13 29.21 -9.61 -13.99
CA LEU A 13 28.76 -8.79 -12.87
C LEU A 13 29.20 -9.35 -11.51
N PRO A 14 29.56 -8.48 -10.57
CA PRO A 14 30.05 -8.90 -9.27
C PRO A 14 28.93 -9.43 -8.38
N GLY A 15 29.15 -10.61 -7.79
CA GLY A 15 28.26 -11.19 -6.78
C GLY A 15 26.89 -11.60 -7.33
N LYS A 16 26.06 -12.18 -6.46
CA LYS A 16 24.72 -12.68 -6.85
C LYS A 16 23.69 -11.55 -6.99
N ASP A 17 23.83 -10.50 -6.19
CA ASP A 17 22.84 -9.42 -6.12
C ASP A 17 22.83 -8.58 -7.40
N MET A 18 24.00 -8.21 -7.95
CA MET A 18 24.05 -7.46 -9.21
C MET A 18 23.61 -8.31 -10.41
N LYS A 19 23.87 -9.63 -10.37
CA LYS A 19 23.32 -10.56 -11.37
C LYS A 19 21.80 -10.60 -11.33
N MET A 20 21.20 -10.67 -10.13
CA MET A 20 19.75 -10.55 -9.98
C MET A 20 19.24 -9.20 -10.50
N VAL A 21 19.89 -8.09 -10.16
CA VAL A 21 19.49 -6.78 -10.70
C VAL A 21 19.53 -6.79 -12.22
N ALA A 22 20.57 -7.36 -12.85
CA ALA A 22 20.63 -7.43 -14.31
C ALA A 22 19.55 -8.34 -14.92
N GLU A 23 19.24 -9.49 -14.30
CA GLU A 23 18.19 -10.40 -14.74
C GLU A 23 16.79 -9.75 -14.67
N TYR A 24 16.48 -9.05 -13.56
CA TYR A 24 15.14 -8.52 -13.33
C TYR A 24 14.94 -7.06 -13.79
N CYS A 25 16.01 -6.27 -13.82
CA CYS A 25 15.96 -4.83 -14.13
C CYS A 25 16.75 -4.45 -15.39
N GLY A 26 17.52 -5.38 -15.97
CA GLY A 26 18.38 -5.15 -17.12
C GLY A 26 19.81 -4.79 -16.75
N ILE A 27 20.75 -5.23 -17.61
CA ILE A 27 22.20 -5.05 -17.38
C ILE A 27 22.60 -3.57 -17.29
N ASP A 28 21.95 -2.69 -18.06
CA ASP A 28 22.21 -1.25 -18.05
C ASP A 28 22.01 -0.64 -16.65
N ILE A 29 21.01 -1.12 -15.90
CA ILE A 29 20.74 -0.66 -14.54
C ILE A 29 21.82 -1.16 -13.58
N ALA A 30 22.22 -2.43 -13.69
CA ALA A 30 23.30 -2.97 -12.86
C ALA A 30 24.62 -2.23 -13.09
N VAL A 31 24.99 -1.96 -14.34
CA VAL A 31 26.18 -1.17 -14.69
C VAL A 31 26.09 0.24 -14.11
N LYS A 32 24.93 0.89 -14.23
CA LYS A 32 24.73 2.23 -13.67
C LYS A 32 24.85 2.26 -12.14
N LEU A 33 24.37 1.24 -11.42
CA LEU A 33 24.55 1.14 -9.98
C LEU A 33 26.02 0.99 -9.60
N ILE A 34 26.79 0.19 -10.35
CA ILE A 34 28.23 0.01 -10.15
C ILE A 34 28.99 1.31 -10.40
N GLU A 35 28.63 2.07 -11.44
CA GLU A 35 29.28 3.34 -11.77
C GLU A 35 28.96 4.45 -10.76
N GLU A 36 27.69 4.61 -10.38
CA GLU A 36 27.22 5.77 -9.62
C GLU A 36 27.22 5.53 -8.10
N LEU A 37 27.13 4.27 -7.65
CA LEU A 37 27.04 3.90 -6.23
C LEU A 37 28.10 2.86 -5.82
N PRO A 38 29.39 3.06 -6.17
CA PRO A 38 30.44 2.10 -5.83
C PRO A 38 30.61 1.99 -4.32
N SER A 39 30.87 0.78 -3.84
CA SER A 39 31.11 0.46 -2.41
C SER A 39 29.96 0.78 -1.45
N MET A 40 28.78 1.17 -1.94
CA MET A 40 27.60 1.41 -1.11
C MET A 40 26.83 0.11 -0.87
N ALA A 41 26.50 -0.16 0.40
CA ALA A 41 25.54 -1.21 0.75
C ALA A 41 24.12 -0.64 0.68
N ILE A 42 23.33 -1.08 -0.31
CA ILE A 42 21.96 -0.61 -0.52
C ILE A 42 20.98 -1.61 0.09
N TYR A 43 20.21 -1.15 1.07
CA TYR A 43 19.07 -1.89 1.59
C TYR A 43 17.80 -1.52 0.82
N ILE A 44 17.01 -2.51 0.37
CA ILE A 44 15.76 -2.31 -0.37
C ILE A 44 14.57 -2.56 0.58
N PRO A 45 14.06 -1.54 1.28
CA PRO A 45 12.90 -1.70 2.17
C PRO A 45 11.61 -1.89 1.36
N LYS A 46 10.87 -2.96 1.65
CA LYS A 46 9.50 -3.15 1.12
C LYS A 46 8.46 -2.29 1.85
N SER A 47 8.79 -1.83 3.08
CA SER A 47 7.88 -1.09 3.96
C SER A 47 7.53 0.31 3.45
N SER A 48 8.46 1.01 2.80
CA SER A 48 8.24 2.37 2.29
C SER A 48 7.21 2.41 1.16
N VAL A 49 7.25 1.42 0.25
CA VAL A 49 6.26 1.27 -0.82
C VAL A 49 4.87 1.01 -0.26
N ASN A 50 4.78 0.17 0.79
CA ASN A 50 3.52 -0.10 1.47
C ASN A 50 2.97 1.17 2.15
N GLN A 51 3.80 1.95 2.84
CA GLN A 51 3.39 3.22 3.45
C GLN A 51 2.89 4.21 2.38
N LEU A 52 3.63 4.36 1.28
CA LEU A 52 3.22 5.23 0.18
C LEU A 52 1.86 4.81 -0.41
N ALA A 53 1.64 3.50 -0.60
CA ALA A 53 0.36 2.98 -1.07
C ALA A 53 -0.79 3.24 -0.07
N GLN A 54 -0.52 3.10 1.23
CA GLN A 54 -1.51 3.43 2.28
C GLN A 54 -1.85 4.93 2.29
N ASP A 55 -0.86 5.80 2.16
CA ASP A 55 -1.06 7.25 2.12
C ASP A 55 -1.81 7.66 0.85
N TYR A 56 -1.52 7.00 -0.28
CA TYR A 56 -2.28 7.16 -1.50
C TYR A 56 -3.76 6.80 -1.30
N ILE A 57 -4.05 5.67 -0.63
CA ILE A 57 -5.43 5.25 -0.31
C ILE A 57 -6.12 6.32 0.53
N ARG A 58 -5.49 6.78 1.62
CA ARG A 58 -6.08 7.79 2.52
C ARG A 58 -6.36 9.11 1.82
N LYS A 59 -5.44 9.56 0.97
CA LYS A 59 -5.54 10.84 0.25
C LYS A 59 -6.59 10.83 -0.87
N ASN A 60 -6.79 9.69 -1.53
CA ASN A 60 -7.64 9.60 -2.72
C ASN A 60 -9.01 8.95 -2.45
N TYR A 61 -9.30 8.60 -1.19
CA TYR A 61 -10.60 8.06 -0.82
C TYR A 61 -11.68 9.14 -0.88
N ASN A 62 -12.78 8.84 -1.57
CA ASN A 62 -13.89 9.79 -1.79
C ASN A 62 -15.22 9.32 -1.17
N GLY A 63 -15.21 8.28 -0.34
CA GLY A 63 -16.41 7.72 0.29
C GLY A 63 -17.00 6.48 -0.41
N SER A 64 -16.74 6.27 -1.71
CA SER A 64 -17.34 5.16 -2.47
C SER A 64 -16.38 4.44 -3.42
N ASN A 65 -15.14 4.91 -3.57
CA ASN A 65 -14.18 4.37 -4.53
C ASN A 65 -13.27 3.24 -4.01
N VAL A 66 -13.66 2.51 -2.96
CA VAL A 66 -12.84 1.44 -2.33
C VAL A 66 -12.37 0.40 -3.34
N LYS A 67 -13.29 -0.11 -4.18
CA LYS A 67 -12.97 -1.13 -5.20
C LYS A 67 -11.94 -0.65 -6.21
N LYS A 68 -12.02 0.64 -6.61
CA LYS A 68 -11.05 1.25 -7.53
C LYS A 68 -9.67 1.40 -6.88
N LEU A 69 -9.62 1.77 -5.61
CA LEU A 69 -8.37 1.88 -4.85
C LEU A 69 -7.71 0.51 -4.64
N ALA A 70 -8.50 -0.52 -4.34
CA ALA A 70 -8.04 -1.91 -4.19
C ALA A 70 -7.30 -2.39 -5.44
N VAL A 71 -7.94 -2.29 -6.62
CA VAL A 71 -7.31 -2.66 -7.90
C VAL A 71 -6.04 -1.85 -8.18
N LYS A 72 -6.08 -0.54 -7.95
CA LYS A 72 -4.95 0.34 -8.28
C LYS A 72 -3.73 0.15 -7.38
N THR A 73 -3.92 -0.27 -6.14
CA THR A 73 -2.84 -0.42 -5.16
C THR A 73 -2.45 -1.88 -4.91
N GLY A 74 -3.19 -2.84 -5.48
CA GLY A 74 -2.97 -4.27 -5.26
C GLY A 74 -3.46 -4.79 -3.89
N TYR A 75 -4.12 -3.95 -3.10
CA TYR A 75 -4.73 -4.35 -1.82
C TYR A 75 -6.12 -4.94 -2.04
N SER A 76 -6.54 -5.85 -1.14
CA SER A 76 -7.94 -6.28 -1.05
C SER A 76 -8.82 -5.16 -0.48
N GLU A 77 -10.11 -5.16 -0.80
CA GLU A 77 -11.08 -4.20 -0.24
C GLU A 77 -11.05 -4.19 1.30
N LYS A 78 -10.93 -5.37 1.93
CA LYS A 78 -10.77 -5.50 3.40
C LYS A 78 -9.54 -4.76 3.92
N GLN A 79 -8.41 -4.83 3.22
CA GLN A 79 -7.19 -4.12 3.61
C GLN A 79 -7.35 -2.61 3.40
N VAL A 80 -7.99 -2.18 2.31
CA VAL A 80 -8.31 -0.77 2.07
C VAL A 80 -9.17 -0.21 3.21
N TYR A 81 -10.25 -0.91 3.59
CA TYR A 81 -11.05 -0.53 4.76
C TYR A 81 -10.20 -0.49 6.03
N ARG A 82 -9.34 -1.48 6.28
CA ARG A 82 -8.46 -1.47 7.46
C ARG A 82 -7.55 -0.24 7.47
N ILE A 83 -6.94 0.12 6.34
CA ILE A 83 -6.04 1.28 6.20
C ILE A 83 -6.78 2.60 6.45
N LEU A 84 -8.03 2.71 6.00
CA LEU A 84 -8.89 3.87 6.23
C LEU A 84 -9.33 4.00 7.70
N HIS A 85 -9.42 2.87 8.42
CA HIS A 85 -9.81 2.84 9.84
C HIS A 85 -8.62 2.81 10.83
N GLU A 86 -7.41 2.46 10.39
CA GLU A 86 -6.20 2.37 11.24
C GLU A 86 -5.78 3.72 11.87
N GLY A 87 -6.23 4.85 11.32
CA GLY A 87 -6.07 6.18 11.91
C GLY A 87 -7.13 6.54 12.96
N LYS A 88 -8.23 5.80 13.03
CA LYS A 88 -9.23 5.91 14.09
C LYS A 88 -8.90 4.87 15.15
N LYS A 89 -7.98 5.18 16.07
CA LYS A 89 -8.02 4.52 17.38
C LYS A 89 -9.33 4.94 18.05
N VAL A 90 -10.44 4.28 17.70
CA VAL A 90 -11.52 4.12 18.65
C VAL A 90 -10.87 3.30 19.75
N ASN A 91 -10.65 3.92 20.92
CA ASN A 91 -10.36 3.18 22.13
C ASN A 91 -11.51 2.17 22.25
N LYS A 92 -11.26 0.91 21.91
CA LYS A 92 -12.25 -0.13 22.18
C LYS A 92 -12.39 -0.12 23.71
N PRO A 93 -13.56 0.19 24.29
CA PRO A 93 -13.71 0.15 25.74
C PRO A 93 -13.24 -1.24 26.19
N ARG A 94 -12.43 -1.27 27.24
CA ARG A 94 -12.00 -2.53 27.85
C ARG A 94 -13.28 -3.25 28.29
N ASN A 95 -13.36 -4.56 28.03
CA ASN A 95 -14.50 -5.39 28.45
C ASN A 95 -14.84 -5.09 29.92
N GLY A 96 -15.95 -4.37 30.13
CA GLY A 96 -16.37 -3.82 31.42
C GLY A 96 -17.32 -2.63 31.26
N ASP A 97 -17.07 -1.75 30.28
CA ASP A 97 -17.86 -0.54 30.10
C ASP A 97 -18.71 -0.66 28.81
N ILE A 98 -19.89 -1.29 28.93
CA ILE A 98 -20.93 -1.20 27.90
C ILE A 98 -21.64 0.14 28.12
N GLU A 99 -21.14 1.20 27.50
CA GLU A 99 -22.01 2.30 27.10
C GLU A 99 -22.49 2.01 25.68
N ILE A 100 -23.81 1.90 25.60
CA ILE A 100 -24.62 1.64 24.43
C ILE A 100 -24.18 2.62 23.33
N ILE A 101 -23.45 2.15 22.32
CA ILE A 101 -23.37 2.88 21.05
C ILE A 101 -24.74 2.71 20.44
N GLN A 102 -25.59 3.67 20.78
CA GLN A 102 -26.90 3.89 20.25
C GLN A 102 -26.79 3.81 18.72
N ILE A 103 -27.48 2.81 18.18
CA ILE A 103 -27.70 2.63 16.76
C ILE A 103 -28.60 3.80 16.32
N GLU A 104 -28.03 5.00 16.20
CA GLU A 104 -28.73 6.19 15.70
C GLU A 104 -28.65 6.26 14.17
N MET A 105 -29.02 5.17 13.48
CA MET A 105 -29.21 5.18 12.03
C MET A 105 -30.44 4.37 11.56
N PHE A 106 -31.35 4.00 12.46
CA PHE A 106 -32.62 3.36 12.08
C PHE A 106 -33.84 3.96 12.79
N ASP A 107 -33.87 5.28 12.96
CA ASP A 107 -35.16 5.98 12.98
C ASP A 107 -35.46 6.40 11.54
N ASN A 108 -35.89 5.41 10.76
CA ASN A 108 -36.57 5.66 9.49
C ASN A 108 -37.98 6.12 9.84
N ASP A 109 -38.08 7.43 10.10
CA ASP A 109 -39.32 8.18 10.12
C ASP A 109 -39.99 8.01 8.74
N ASN A 110 -40.93 7.06 8.63
CA ASN A 110 -41.95 7.07 7.60
C ASN A 110 -43.29 6.96 8.32
N GLY A 111 -43.98 8.10 8.35
CA GLY A 111 -45.24 8.29 9.02
C GLY A 111 -46.36 7.40 8.50
N ASP A 112 -47.30 7.20 9.40
CA ASP A 112 -48.74 7.27 9.22
C ASP A 112 -49.32 6.73 7.90
N SER A 113 -50.00 5.60 8.03
CA SER A 113 -51.38 5.54 7.54
C SER A 113 -52.21 4.75 8.54
N GLU A 114 -53.01 5.51 9.29
CA GLU A 114 -54.30 5.09 9.82
C GLU A 114 -55.07 4.33 8.73
N ASP A 115 -55.77 3.27 9.11
CA ASP A 115 -57.17 3.11 8.70
C ASP A 115 -57.84 2.04 9.58
N GLU A 116 -58.80 2.54 10.36
CA GLU A 116 -59.81 1.78 11.09
C GLU A 116 -60.77 1.07 10.13
N ASN A 117 -60.95 -0.25 10.30
CA ASN A 117 -62.23 -0.91 10.63
C ASN A 117 -62.10 -2.44 10.56
#